data_AF-G4YEV6-F1
#
_entry.id   AF-G4YEV6-F1
#
_cell.length_a   1.000
_cell.length_b   1.000
_cell.length_c   1.000
_cell.angle_alpha   90.00
_cell.angle_beta   90.00
_cell.angle_gamma   90.00
#
_symmetry.space_group_name_H-M   'P 1'
#
loop_
_entity.id
_entity.type
_entity.pdbx_description
1 polymer ?
#
loop_
_entity_poly.entity_id
_entity_poly.type
_entity_poly.pdbx_seq_one_letter_code
_entity_poly.pdbx_strand_id
1 'polypeptide(L)'
;MTATDAKTGGGLERFNGKSYTMWKDKLLTHVNSLDHKYQTKLLEKRQPEAKVLMADFLRSNPEKPAAPTTETSEQKALEMRWDVTHWKRGRGDLQNLLNQALPNFFLSTLPDMVSSMDPCEVIRPLEKDFGQGDAAGLI
;
A
#
# COMPACT_ATOMS: atom_id res chain seq x y z
N MET A 1 -48.51 -13.86 -0.32
CA MET A 1 -47.88 -13.61 -1.64
C MET A 1 -48.05 -12.12 -1.91
N THR A 2 -47.04 -11.27 -1.99
CA THR A 2 -45.59 -11.42 -2.19
C THR A 2 -44.89 -10.23 -1.54
N ALA A 3 -43.92 -10.48 -0.67
CA ALA A 3 -42.92 -9.49 -0.28
C ALA A 3 -41.93 -9.41 -1.45
N THR A 4 -41.87 -8.28 -2.13
CA THR A 4 -40.74 -7.96 -2.99
C THR A 4 -39.61 -7.47 -2.09
N ASP A 5 -38.79 -8.41 -1.63
CA ASP A 5 -37.45 -8.14 -1.15
C ASP A 5 -36.66 -7.50 -2.30
N ALA A 6 -36.61 -6.17 -2.30
CA ALA A 6 -35.63 -5.44 -3.06
C ALA A 6 -34.27 -5.75 -2.44
N LYS A 7 -33.55 -6.68 -3.06
CA LYS A 7 -32.15 -7.04 -2.82
C LYS A 7 -31.36 -5.75 -2.58
N THR A 8 -31.06 -5.45 -1.32
CA THR A 8 -30.24 -4.33 -0.89
C THR A 8 -28.85 -4.54 -1.48
N GLY A 9 -28.58 -3.92 -2.63
CA GLY A 9 -27.25 -3.90 -3.24
C GLY A 9 -26.25 -3.41 -2.22
N GLY A 10 -25.22 -4.23 -1.96
CA GLY A 10 -24.21 -4.01 -0.94
C GLY A 10 -23.63 -2.61 -1.02
N GLY A 11 -23.98 -1.79 -0.03
CA GLY A 11 -23.53 -0.40 0.04
C GLY A 11 -22.02 -0.34 0.20
N LEU A 12 -21.38 0.43 -0.69
CA LEU A 12 -19.96 0.80 -0.67
C LEU A 12 -19.47 1.08 0.77
N GLU A 13 -18.66 0.18 1.31
CA GLU A 13 -18.10 0.31 2.66
C GLU A 13 -17.23 1.57 2.76
N ARG A 14 -17.62 2.45 3.69
CA ARG A 14 -16.98 3.75 3.90
C ARG A 14 -15.63 3.56 4.60
N PHE A 15 -14.54 4.06 4.01
CA PHE A 15 -13.25 4.18 4.70
C PHE A 15 -13.00 5.63 5.09
N ASN A 16 -12.84 5.88 6.39
CA ASN A 16 -12.72 7.24 6.95
C ASN A 16 -13.86 8.19 6.53
N GLY A 17 -15.10 7.68 6.51
CA GLY A 17 -16.29 8.44 6.12
C GLY A 17 -16.48 8.68 4.61
N LYS A 18 -15.49 8.31 3.77
CA LYS A 18 -15.53 8.43 2.31
C LYS A 18 -15.93 7.11 1.65
N SER A 19 -16.77 7.18 0.63
CA SER A 19 -17.09 6.06 -0.27
C SER A 19 -16.09 6.03 -1.42
N TYR A 20 -15.60 4.84 -1.77
CA TYR A 20 -14.67 4.65 -2.88
C TYR A 20 -15.31 3.73 -3.91
N THR A 21 -15.43 4.20 -5.14
CA THR A 21 -15.94 3.40 -6.27
C THR A 21 -14.95 2.29 -6.65
N MET A 22 -13.65 2.58 -6.55
CA MET A 22 -12.58 1.65 -6.94
C MET A 22 -11.76 1.21 -5.72
N TRP A 23 -11.47 -0.08 -5.66
CA TRP A 23 -10.65 -0.65 -4.59
C TRP A 23 -9.22 -0.12 -4.57
N LYS A 24 -8.69 0.17 -5.76
CA LYS A 24 -7.36 0.76 -5.94
C LYS A 24 -7.27 2.13 -5.27
N ASP A 25 -8.33 2.95 -5.39
CA ASP A 25 -8.40 4.25 -4.71
C ASP A 25 -8.48 4.09 -3.19
N LYS A 26 -9.22 3.09 -2.71
CA LYS A 26 -9.31 2.77 -1.27
C LYS A 26 -7.94 2.36 -0.72
N LEU A 27 -7.24 1.45 -1.41
CA LEU A 27 -5.89 1.01 -1.04
C LEU A 27 -4.90 2.17 -1.07
N LEU A 28 -4.85 2.93 -2.18
CA LEU A 28 -3.92 4.04 -2.34
C LEU A 28 -4.19 5.14 -1.31
N THR A 29 -5.44 5.43 -0.99
CA THR A 29 -5.77 6.41 0.05
C THR A 29 -5.33 5.95 1.44
N HIS A 30 -5.52 4.67 1.75
CA HIS A 30 -5.05 4.12 3.02
C HIS A 30 -3.51 4.20 3.12
N VAL A 31 -2.81 3.79 2.07
CA VAL A 31 -1.35 3.86 2.00
C VAL A 31 -0.84 5.30 2.11
N ASN A 32 -1.41 6.24 1.36
CA ASN A 32 -1.05 7.66 1.45
C ASN A 32 -1.25 8.21 2.88
N SER A 33 -2.29 7.76 3.61
CA SER A 33 -2.49 8.17 5.00
C SER A 33 -1.40 7.62 5.93
N LEU A 34 -0.95 6.39 5.72
CA LEU A 34 0.16 5.79 6.47
C LEU A 34 1.48 6.49 6.17
N ASP A 35 1.74 6.78 4.89
CA ASP A 35 2.95 7.49 4.46
C ASP A 35 3.00 8.92 5.01
N HIS A 36 1.89 9.65 4.99
CA HIS A 36 1.82 10.98 5.61
C HIS A 36 2.15 10.93 7.11
N LYS A 37 1.54 9.99 7.86
CA LYS A 37 1.84 9.78 9.28
C LYS A 37 3.32 9.47 9.51
N TYR A 38 3.93 8.70 8.62
CA TYR A 38 5.35 8.36 8.72
C TYR A 38 6.23 9.58 8.48
N GLN A 39 5.99 10.36 7.43
CA GLN A 39 6.74 11.58 7.15
C GLN A 39 6.62 12.62 8.29
N THR A 40 5.43 12.80 8.86
CA THR A 40 5.25 13.67 10.04
C THR A 40 6.13 13.23 11.20
N LYS A 41 6.22 11.92 11.48
CA LYS A 41 7.09 11.39 12.53
C LYS A 41 8.58 11.58 12.24
N LEU A 42 9.00 11.52 10.98
CA LEU A 42 10.39 11.84 10.60
C LEU A 42 10.71 13.29 10.91
N LEU A 43 9.80 14.20 10.56
CA LEU A 43 9.93 15.63 10.83
C LEU A 43 10.03 15.91 12.34
N GLU A 44 9.14 15.33 13.15
CA GLU A 44 9.18 15.43 14.62
C GLU A 44 10.50 14.95 15.21
N LYS A 45 11.07 13.89 14.64
CA LYS A 45 12.36 13.31 15.06
C LYS A 45 13.59 14.01 14.45
N ARG A 46 13.39 15.06 13.65
CA ARG A 46 14.46 15.73 12.86
C ARG A 46 15.28 14.75 12.01
N GLN A 47 14.63 13.70 11.51
CA GLN A 47 15.20 12.75 10.58
C GLN A 47 14.99 13.24 9.14
N PRO A 48 15.85 12.83 8.20
CA PRO A 48 15.65 13.18 6.80
C PRO A 48 14.34 12.59 6.27
N GLU A 49 13.72 13.28 5.32
CA GLU A 49 12.51 12.82 4.67
C GLU A 49 12.77 11.50 3.91
N ALA A 50 11.76 10.65 3.89
CA ALA A 50 11.80 9.45 3.08
C ALA A 50 11.59 9.78 1.60
N LYS A 51 12.62 9.51 0.79
CA LYS A 51 12.58 9.66 -0.67
C LYS A 51 11.73 8.60 -1.37
N VAL A 52 11.51 7.45 -0.71
CA VAL A 52 10.69 6.35 -1.20
C VAL A 52 9.73 5.95 -0.08
N LEU A 53 8.46 5.87 -0.41
CA LEU A 53 7.33 5.59 0.47
C LEU A 53 6.58 4.33 0.03
N MET A 54 5.61 3.87 0.83
CA MET A 54 4.81 2.68 0.48
C MET A 54 4.03 2.91 -0.83
N ALA A 55 3.49 4.11 -1.03
CA ALA A 55 2.75 4.48 -2.24
C ALA A 55 3.57 4.35 -3.52
N ASP A 56 4.89 4.56 -3.45
CA ASP A 56 5.76 4.45 -4.61
C ASP A 56 5.83 3.02 -5.12
N PHE A 57 5.88 2.03 -4.22
CA PHE A 57 5.85 0.60 -4.57
C PHE A 57 4.51 0.14 -5.17
N LEU A 58 3.41 0.85 -4.91
CA LEU A 58 2.12 0.57 -5.56
C LEU A 58 2.00 1.19 -6.95
N ARG A 59 2.74 2.28 -7.20
CA ARG A 59 2.70 3.02 -8.47
C ARG A 59 3.77 2.53 -9.45
N SER A 60 4.91 2.11 -8.92
CA SER A 60 6.07 1.69 -9.69
C SER A 60 6.85 0.64 -8.89
N ASN A 61 7.93 0.12 -9.49
CA ASN A 61 8.90 -0.69 -8.78
C ASN A 61 10.17 0.14 -8.55
N PRO A 62 10.23 0.96 -7.48
CA PRO A 62 11.36 1.84 -7.25
C PRO A 62 12.63 1.03 -7.03
N GLU A 63 13.70 1.39 -7.76
CA GLU A 63 14.99 0.71 -7.66
C GLU A 63 15.55 0.77 -6.25
N LYS A 64 16.23 -0.31 -5.84
CA LYS A 64 16.88 -0.38 -4.54
C LYS A 64 18.07 0.58 -4.52
N PRO A 65 18.14 1.52 -3.55
CA PRO A 65 19.27 2.44 -3.43
C PRO A 65 20.59 1.71 -3.20
N ALA A 66 21.68 2.29 -3.71
CA ALA A 66 23.03 1.77 -3.48
C ALA A 66 23.40 1.86 -1.99
N ALA A 67 24.11 0.85 -1.49
CA ALA A 67 24.71 0.90 -0.17
C ALA A 67 26.03 1.69 -0.21
N PRO A 68 26.40 2.39 0.87
CA PRO A 68 27.68 3.09 0.93
C PRO A 68 28.86 2.11 0.86
N THR A 69 29.93 2.54 0.20
CA THR A 69 31.20 1.81 0.08
C THR A 69 32.26 2.42 0.99
N THR A 70 33.43 1.77 1.09
CA THR A 70 34.57 2.26 1.88
C THR A 70 35.13 3.61 1.40
N GLU A 71 34.85 3.99 0.15
CA GLU A 71 35.26 5.27 -0.45
C GLU A 71 34.23 6.38 -0.26
N THR A 72 33.06 6.06 0.29
CA THR A 72 31.98 7.03 0.48
C THR A 72 32.28 7.91 1.69
N SER A 73 32.23 9.24 1.53
CA SER A 73 32.37 10.17 2.66
C SER A 73 31.33 9.90 3.75
N GLU A 74 31.66 10.18 5.01
CA GLU A 74 30.79 9.84 6.14
C GLU A 74 29.37 10.44 6.01
N GLN A 75 29.28 11.70 5.59
CA GLN A 75 28.00 12.37 5.38
C GLN A 75 27.19 11.72 4.27
N LYS A 76 27.82 11.43 3.12
CA LYS A 76 27.15 10.75 2.00
C LYS A 76 26.76 9.32 2.39
N ALA A 77 27.58 8.66 3.19
CA ALA A 77 27.30 7.31 3.67
C ALA A 77 26.09 7.30 4.62
N LEU A 78 25.93 8.33 5.44
CA LEU A 78 24.75 8.50 6.29
C LEU A 78 23.49 8.72 5.45
N GLU A 79 23.53 9.60 4.45
CA GLU A 79 22.41 9.83 3.52
C GLU A 79 22.01 8.54 2.78
N MET A 80 22.98 7.80 2.24
CA MET A 80 22.73 6.52 1.56
C MET A 80 22.12 5.47 2.51
N ARG A 81 22.55 5.42 3.78
CA ARG A 81 21.95 4.54 4.79
C ARG A 81 20.49 4.90 5.07
N TRP A 82 20.15 6.18 5.10
CA TRP A 82 18.76 6.63 5.22
C TRP A 82 17.94 6.21 4.01
N ASP A 83 18.44 6.42 2.80
CA ASP A 83 17.76 6.01 1.56
C ASP A 83 17.46 4.50 1.56
N VAL A 84 18.46 3.67 1.89
CA VAL A 84 18.28 2.20 2.00
C VAL A 84 17.27 1.83 3.10
N THR A 85 17.29 2.54 4.23
CA THR A 85 16.39 2.26 5.36
C THR A 85 14.94 2.60 4.99
N HIS A 86 14.72 3.76 4.39
CA HIS A 86 13.41 4.21 3.94
C HIS A 86 12.84 3.29 2.85
N TRP A 87 13.67 2.89 1.88
CA TRP A 87 13.27 1.93 0.85
C TRP A 87 12.85 0.59 1.45
N LYS A 88 13.66 0.02 2.36
CA LYS A 88 13.34 -1.26 3.04
C LYS A 88 12.05 -1.16 3.85
N ARG A 89 11.85 -0.05 4.57
CA ARG A 89 10.63 0.21 5.34
C ARG A 89 9.42 0.30 4.44
N GLY A 90 9.48 1.07 3.35
CA GLY A 90 8.35 1.22 2.42
C GLY A 90 7.91 -0.12 1.83
N ARG A 91 8.87 -0.93 1.36
CA ARG A 91 8.60 -2.28 0.84
C ARG A 91 8.06 -3.22 1.92
N GLY A 92 8.68 -3.24 3.09
CA GLY A 92 8.30 -4.13 4.20
C GLY A 92 6.93 -3.79 4.78
N ASP A 93 6.62 -2.51 4.98
CA ASP A 93 5.34 -2.07 5.50
C ASP A 93 4.21 -2.30 4.49
N LEU A 94 4.50 -2.18 3.19
CA LEU A 94 3.53 -2.56 2.16
C LEU A 94 3.26 -4.07 2.17
N GLN A 95 4.30 -4.90 2.23
CA GLN A 95 4.12 -6.35 2.39
C GLN A 95 3.29 -6.67 3.64
N ASN A 96 3.62 -6.05 4.77
CA ASN A 96 2.91 -6.26 6.01
C ASN A 96 1.44 -5.81 5.91
N LEU A 97 1.16 -4.68 5.26
CA LEU A 97 -0.21 -4.21 5.03
C LEU A 97 -1.01 -5.20 4.18
N LEU A 98 -0.38 -5.75 3.13
CA LEU A 98 -0.99 -6.75 2.26
C LEU A 98 -1.22 -8.08 3.01
N ASN A 99 -0.28 -8.47 3.88
CA ASN A 99 -0.34 -9.70 4.67
C ASN A 99 -1.34 -9.61 5.84
N GLN A 100 -1.58 -8.42 6.38
CA GLN A 100 -2.47 -8.23 7.53
C GLN A 100 -3.95 -8.41 7.18
N ALA A 101 -4.30 -8.94 6.00
CA ALA A 101 -5.65 -9.19 5.51
C ALA A 101 -6.56 -8.03 5.91
N LEU A 102 -6.58 -6.93 5.11
CA LEU A 102 -7.43 -5.78 5.39
C LEU A 102 -8.78 -6.31 5.92
N PRO A 103 -9.18 -6.00 7.16
CA PRO A 103 -10.30 -6.67 7.83
C PRO A 103 -11.65 -6.42 7.14
N ASN A 104 -11.64 -5.72 6.01
CA ASN A 104 -12.74 -5.54 5.11
C ASN A 104 -12.60 -6.56 3.96
N PHE A 105 -13.60 -7.43 3.85
CA PHE A 105 -13.95 -8.41 2.81
C PHE A 105 -13.17 -8.35 1.48
N PHE A 106 -12.89 -7.15 0.98
CA PHE A 106 -12.18 -6.83 -0.26
C PHE A 106 -10.84 -7.54 -0.49
N LEU A 107 -9.99 -7.74 0.54
CA LEU A 107 -8.70 -8.44 0.37
C LEU A 107 -8.59 -9.78 1.12
N SER A 108 -9.69 -10.25 1.71
CA SER A 108 -9.71 -11.48 2.52
C SER A 108 -9.48 -12.77 1.71
N THR A 109 -9.63 -12.71 0.38
CA THR A 109 -9.41 -13.82 -0.57
C THR A 109 -8.00 -13.87 -1.16
N LEU A 110 -7.18 -12.85 -0.91
CA LEU A 110 -5.79 -12.74 -1.36
C LEU A 110 -4.66 -13.30 -0.46
N PRO A 111 -4.89 -13.77 0.79
CA PRO A 111 -3.80 -14.05 1.73
C PRO A 111 -2.69 -14.99 1.20
N ASP A 112 -3.06 -16.11 0.58
CA ASP A 112 -2.05 -17.13 0.26
C ASP A 112 -1.17 -16.75 -0.93
N MET A 113 -1.76 -16.13 -1.96
CA MET A 113 -1.01 -15.71 -3.15
C MET A 113 -0.18 -14.46 -2.84
N VAL A 114 -0.76 -13.46 -2.18
CA VAL A 114 -0.13 -12.16 -1.91
C VAL A 114 0.97 -12.24 -0.84
N SER A 115 0.86 -13.18 0.12
CA SER A 115 1.86 -13.34 1.18
C SER A 115 3.24 -13.77 0.68
N SER A 116 3.29 -14.44 -0.48
CA SER A 116 4.55 -14.91 -1.11
C SER A 116 5.07 -14.02 -2.24
N MET A 117 4.26 -13.08 -2.73
CA MET A 117 4.60 -12.25 -3.89
C MET A 117 5.37 -11.00 -3.50
N ASP A 118 6.21 -10.51 -4.42
CA ASP A 118 6.83 -9.20 -4.23
C ASP A 118 5.74 -8.10 -4.21
N PRO A 119 5.78 -7.15 -3.26
CA PRO A 119 4.75 -6.11 -3.12
C PRO A 119 4.46 -5.31 -4.40
N CYS A 120 5.47 -5.12 -5.27
CA CYS A 120 5.32 -4.41 -6.54
C CYS A 120 4.52 -5.21 -7.58
N GLU A 121 4.45 -6.53 -7.42
CA GLU A 121 3.82 -7.42 -8.39
C GLU A 121 2.36 -7.70 -8.05
N VAL A 122 1.93 -7.42 -6.82
CA VAL A 122 0.60 -7.72 -6.27
C VAL A 122 -0.51 -6.94 -6.97
N ILE A 123 -0.22 -5.75 -7.50
CA ILE A 123 -1.22 -4.95 -8.25
C ILE A 123 -1.72 -5.69 -9.50
N ARG A 124 -0.87 -6.44 -10.21
CA ARG A 124 -1.28 -7.11 -11.47
C ARG A 124 -2.30 -8.23 -11.25
N PRO A 125 -2.11 -9.19 -10.32
CA PRO A 125 -3.15 -10.15 -9.94
C PRO A 125 -4.42 -9.47 -9.43
N LEU A 126 -4.30 -8.43 -8.63
CA LEU A 126 -5.46 -7.69 -8.13
C LEU A 126 -6.28 -7.05 -9.26
N GLU A 127 -5.63 -6.43 -10.23
CA GLU A 127 -6.31 -5.86 -11.41
C GLU A 127 -6.92 -6.95 -12.31
N LYS A 128 -6.30 -8.14 -12.37
CA LYS A 128 -6.84 -9.28 -13.10
C LYS A 128 -8.09 -9.84 -12.43
N ASP A 129 -8.07 -10.02 -11.12
CA ASP A 129 -9.13 -10.72 -10.38
C ASP A 129 -10.30 -9.79 -10.02
N PHE A 130 -10.02 -8.50 -9.81
CA PHE A 130 -11.03 -7.49 -9.39
C PHE A 130 -11.28 -6.42 -10.46
N GLY A 131 -10.66 -6.53 -11.64
CA GLY A 131 -10.78 -5.55 -12.71
C GLY A 131 -10.19 -4.17 -12.37
N GLN A 132 -10.49 -3.18 -13.21
CA GLN A 132 -9.97 -1.81 -13.07
C GLN A 132 -10.66 -0.96 -11.99
N GLY A 133 -11.69 -1.44 -11.30
CA GLY A 133 -12.29 -0.64 -10.24
C GLY A 133 -13.79 -0.75 -10.04
N ASP A 134 -14.46 -1.85 -10.38
CA ASP A 134 -15.82 -2.00 -9.86
C ASP A 134 -15.80 -2.84 -8.58
N ALA A 135 -15.92 -2.17 -7.43
CA ALA A 135 -16.21 -2.88 -6.19
C ALA A 135 -17.59 -3.59 -6.24
N ALA A 136 -18.42 -3.32 -7.26
CA ALA A 136 -19.67 -4.02 -7.55
C ALA A 136 -19.53 -5.26 -8.46
N GLY A 137 -18.30 -5.66 -8.82
CA GLY A 137 -18.04 -6.83 -9.68
C GLY A 137 -17.95 -8.19 -8.97
N LEU A 138 -18.06 -8.25 -7.64
CA LEU A 138 -18.17 -9.49 -6.87
C LEU A 138 -19.63 -9.68 -6.46
N ILE A 139 -20.37 -10.38 -7.31
CA ILE A 139 -21.74 -10.85 -7.03
C ILE A 139 -21.73 -11.77 -5.81
#